data_AF-A0A7R9HE15-F1
#
_entry.id   AF-A0A7R9HE15-F1
#
_cell.length_a   1.000
_cell.length_b   1.000
_cell.length_c   1.000
_cell.angle_alpha   90.00
_cell.angle_beta   90.00
_cell.angle_gamma   90.00
#
_symmetry.space_group_name_H-M   'P 1'
#
loop_
_entity.id
_entity.type
_entity.pdbx_description
1 polymer ?
#
loop_
_entity_poly.entity_id
_entity_poly.type
_entity_poly.pdbx_seq_one_letter_code
_entity_poly.pdbx_strand_id
1 'polypeptide(L)'
;MIAASLVANLDEKEDKMIAASEPQEFVPHGRQQMKRHPGEVVMSYLQPNFHAESFLSDRLSQVAISEKPQLVERWILRGSSDGDAQCEEELFIKDKTAVWSRGAYSGPQSGDCSTVLCCYTCETPIKHALWCTFHAGMTDKTVLDTTEQISDEPKGVLMPSICLVDSAFIKIFSSDGEDYVACQQFQVSDVWACKYGLILERAIKSAGPDKSNAENSSDPEAVQLPNIFSLVHPLDEITPVLGRH
;
A
#
# COMPACT_ATOMS: atom_id res chain seq x y z
N MET A 1 31.89 -70.16 -5.58
CA MET A 1 32.00 -69.52 -4.26
C MET A 1 32.09 -68.02 -4.52
N ILE A 2 31.02 -67.28 -4.14
CA ILE A 2 31.00 -65.90 -3.60
C ILE A 2 31.66 -64.79 -4.45
N ALA A 3 31.11 -63.61 -4.68
CA ALA A 3 29.79 -63.00 -4.62
C ALA A 3 29.97 -61.65 -5.35
N ALA A 4 28.92 -61.15 -5.98
CA ALA A 4 28.91 -59.81 -6.54
C ALA A 4 29.04 -58.77 -5.41
N SER A 5 30.03 -57.89 -5.50
CA SER A 5 30.07 -56.66 -4.70
C SER A 5 29.51 -55.52 -5.56
N LEU A 6 28.19 -55.35 -5.53
CA LEU A 6 27.58 -54.05 -5.83
C LEU A 6 28.03 -53.10 -4.72
N VAL A 7 28.93 -52.18 -5.03
CA VAL A 7 29.20 -51.04 -4.14
C VAL A 7 27.99 -50.12 -4.26
N ALA A 8 27.12 -50.17 -3.25
CA ALA A 8 26.05 -49.19 -3.10
C ALA A 8 26.70 -47.83 -2.83
N ASN A 9 26.50 -46.87 -3.74
CA ASN A 9 26.75 -45.46 -3.47
C ASN A 9 25.69 -44.99 -2.47
N LEU A 10 26.02 -45.03 -1.18
CA LEU A 10 25.28 -44.38 -0.11
C LEU A 10 25.94 -43.02 0.12
N ASP A 11 25.63 -42.04 -0.73
CA ASP A 11 25.78 -40.64 -0.33
C ASP A 11 24.70 -40.39 0.73
N GLU A 12 25.06 -40.58 1.99
CA GLU A 12 24.25 -40.18 3.14
C GLU A 12 24.06 -38.66 3.07
N LYS A 13 22.83 -38.23 2.77
CA LYS A 13 22.47 -36.82 2.73
C LYS A 13 22.53 -36.30 4.18
N GLU A 14 23.64 -35.68 4.56
CA GLU A 14 23.78 -35.03 5.86
C GLU A 14 22.70 -33.94 6.03
N ASP A 15 21.90 -34.05 7.09
CA ASP A 15 20.88 -33.06 7.42
C ASP A 15 21.54 -31.73 7.79
N LYS A 16 21.36 -30.71 6.94
CA LYS A 16 21.87 -29.36 7.18
C LYS A 16 20.92 -28.59 8.09
N MET A 17 21.35 -28.34 9.32
CA MET A 17 20.64 -27.46 10.26
C MET A 17 21.17 -26.03 10.16
N ILE A 18 20.26 -25.04 10.13
CA ILE A 18 20.59 -23.62 10.17
C ILE A 18 20.08 -23.07 11.50
N ALA A 19 20.98 -22.62 12.36
CA ALA A 19 20.63 -21.92 13.58
C ALA A 19 20.51 -20.42 13.28
N ALA A 20 19.36 -19.82 13.62
CA ALA A 20 19.23 -18.37 13.64
C ALA A 20 20.05 -17.80 14.79
N SER A 21 20.77 -16.71 14.55
CA SER A 21 21.51 -15.98 15.59
C SER A 21 20.63 -14.89 16.20
N GLU A 22 20.69 -14.77 17.53
CA GLU A 22 20.19 -13.60 18.31
C GLU A 22 18.76 -13.13 17.96
N PRO A 23 17.71 -13.87 18.36
CA PRO A 23 16.35 -13.40 18.17
C PRO A 23 16.10 -12.12 19.00
N GLN A 24 15.45 -11.15 18.38
CA GLN A 24 15.03 -9.91 19.03
C GLN A 24 13.50 -9.76 18.94
N GLU A 25 12.92 -9.17 19.98
CA GLU A 25 11.52 -8.77 19.95
C GLU A 25 11.37 -7.59 19.00
N PHE A 26 10.58 -7.75 17.95
CA PHE A 26 10.29 -6.67 17.02
C PHE A 26 9.03 -5.91 17.46
N VAL A 27 9.18 -4.61 17.71
CA VAL A 27 8.07 -3.69 17.97
C VAL A 27 8.10 -2.60 16.91
N PRO A 28 7.05 -2.43 16.09
CA PRO A 28 7.03 -1.40 15.07
C PRO A 28 7.26 -0.02 15.68
N HIS A 29 8.18 0.75 15.12
CA HIS A 29 8.56 2.06 15.65
C HIS A 29 7.37 3.03 15.63
N GLY A 30 6.56 2.97 14.56
CA GLY A 30 5.34 3.76 14.41
C GLY A 30 4.35 3.56 15.55
N ARG A 31 4.30 2.39 16.21
CA ARG A 31 3.41 2.15 17.37
C ARG A 31 3.76 3.07 18.54
N GLN A 32 5.04 3.35 18.77
CA GLN A 32 5.47 4.28 19.81
C GLN A 32 5.16 5.72 19.40
N GLN A 33 5.40 6.07 18.13
CA GLN A 33 5.12 7.40 17.61
C GLN A 33 3.63 7.76 17.69
N MET A 34 2.74 6.80 17.43
CA MET A 34 1.30 6.99 17.56
C MET A 34 0.85 7.43 18.96
N LYS A 35 1.58 7.08 20.03
CA LYS A 35 1.23 7.52 21.41
C LYS A 35 1.42 9.02 21.61
N ARG A 36 2.25 9.66 20.78
CA ARG A 36 2.58 11.09 20.84
C ARG A 36 1.95 11.87 19.68
N HIS A 37 1.21 11.20 18.80
CA HIS A 37 0.59 11.81 17.64
C HIS A 37 -0.47 12.84 18.09
N PRO A 38 -0.54 14.04 17.47
CA PRO A 38 -1.48 15.11 17.86
C PRO A 38 -2.97 14.73 17.70
N GLY A 39 -3.26 13.64 16.99
CA GLY A 39 -4.62 13.14 16.78
C GLY A 39 -5.22 13.58 15.45
N GLU A 40 -6.54 13.47 15.33
CA GLU A 40 -7.26 13.81 14.09
C GLU A 40 -7.30 15.33 13.86
N VAL A 41 -7.05 15.74 12.61
CA VAL A 41 -7.20 17.13 12.19
C VAL A 41 -8.68 17.38 11.87
N VAL A 42 -9.40 18.00 12.80
CA VAL A 42 -10.79 18.42 12.56
C VAL A 42 -10.78 19.79 11.87
N MET A 43 -11.07 19.82 10.58
CA MET A 43 -11.25 21.05 9.80
C MET A 43 -12.53 21.76 10.28
N SER A 44 -12.39 22.82 11.08
CA SER A 44 -13.51 23.50 11.76
C SER A 44 -14.55 24.11 10.82
N TYR A 45 -14.22 24.37 9.56
CA TYR A 45 -15.14 24.98 8.58
C TYR A 45 -16.14 24.00 7.95
N LEU A 46 -15.95 22.69 8.13
CA LEU A 46 -16.93 21.67 7.74
C LEU A 46 -17.93 21.35 8.86
N GLN A 47 -17.87 22.07 9.99
CA GLN A 47 -18.97 22.06 10.93
C GLN A 47 -20.02 23.07 10.45
N PRO A 48 -21.20 22.63 9.97
CA PRO A 48 -22.39 23.47 10.00
C PRO A 48 -22.46 24.15 11.37
N ASN A 49 -22.97 25.38 11.45
CA ASN A 49 -23.28 26.06 12.71
C ASN A 49 -24.25 25.18 13.53
N PHE A 50 -23.72 24.19 14.22
CA PHE A 50 -24.47 23.22 14.98
C PHE A 50 -24.67 23.83 16.36
N HIS A 51 -25.94 24.10 16.68
CA HIS A 51 -26.39 24.44 18.03
C HIS A 51 -25.73 23.50 19.05
N ALA A 52 -25.34 24.01 20.21
CA ALA A 52 -24.53 23.33 21.24
C ALA A 52 -25.01 21.90 21.62
N GLU A 53 -26.29 21.59 21.41
CA GLU A 53 -26.92 20.28 21.57
C GLU A 53 -26.37 19.20 20.60
N SER A 54 -26.06 19.57 19.35
CA SER A 54 -25.49 18.64 18.35
C SER A 54 -24.02 18.35 18.61
N PHE A 55 -23.26 19.30 19.17
CA PHE A 55 -21.85 19.06 19.52
C PHE A 55 -21.69 18.00 20.61
N LEU A 56 -22.53 18.04 21.64
CA LEU A 56 -22.55 17.01 22.68
C LEU A 56 -23.03 15.67 22.11
N SER A 57 -24.02 15.69 21.23
CA SER A 57 -24.51 14.49 20.56
C SER A 57 -23.45 13.82 19.67
N ASP A 58 -22.63 14.59 18.95
CA ASP A 58 -21.50 14.09 18.16
C ASP A 58 -20.36 13.56 19.04
N ARG A 59 -20.04 14.27 20.13
CA ARG A 59 -19.02 13.82 21.09
C ARG A 59 -19.44 12.54 21.81
N LEU A 60 -20.74 12.40 22.10
CA LEU A 60 -21.31 11.20 22.72
C LEU A 60 -21.53 10.07 21.70
N SER A 61 -21.81 10.36 20.42
CA SER A 61 -21.91 9.34 19.36
C SER A 61 -20.54 8.71 19.04
N GLN A 62 -19.44 9.45 19.26
CA GLN A 62 -18.08 8.91 19.22
C GLN A 62 -17.78 7.92 20.36
N VAL A 63 -18.65 7.85 21.38
CA VAL A 63 -18.61 6.87 22.48
C VAL A 63 -19.57 5.72 22.17
N ALA A 64 -19.22 4.90 21.18
CA ALA A 64 -19.86 3.60 21.00
C ALA A 64 -19.24 2.59 21.98
N ILE A 65 -20.06 1.96 22.83
CA ILE A 65 -19.69 0.81 23.69
C ILE A 65 -19.80 -0.52 22.89
N SER A 66 -19.93 -0.43 21.57
CA SER A 66 -19.63 -1.58 20.71
C SER A 66 -18.12 -1.69 20.61
N GLU A 67 -17.56 -2.89 20.68
CA GLU A 67 -16.19 -3.15 20.23
C GLU A 67 -16.01 -2.46 18.88
N LYS A 68 -15.27 -1.35 18.85
CA LYS A 68 -14.82 -0.77 17.59
C LYS A 68 -14.11 -1.92 16.88
N PRO A 69 -14.43 -2.25 15.61
CA PRO A 69 -13.64 -3.22 14.88
C PRO A 69 -12.19 -2.77 15.07
N GLN A 70 -11.38 -3.60 15.72
CA GLN A 70 -10.02 -3.21 16.07
C GLN A 70 -9.37 -2.74 14.78
N LEU A 71 -9.10 -1.43 14.69
CA LEU A 71 -8.48 -0.85 13.52
C LEU A 71 -7.14 -1.54 13.39
N VAL A 72 -7.02 -2.39 12.38
CA VAL A 72 -5.89 -3.29 12.21
C VAL A 72 -4.68 -2.41 11.96
N GLU A 73 -3.77 -2.39 12.93
CA GLU A 73 -2.46 -1.83 12.70
C GLU A 73 -1.67 -2.78 11.79
N ARG A 74 -0.95 -2.20 10.83
CA ARG A 74 -0.13 -2.94 9.88
C ARG A 74 1.15 -2.17 9.63
N TRP A 75 2.19 -2.87 9.24
CA TRP A 75 3.46 -2.27 8.85
C TRP A 75 4.07 -3.05 7.70
N ILE A 76 4.91 -2.37 6.94
CA ILE A 76 5.74 -2.96 5.91
C ILE A 76 7.17 -2.47 6.11
N LEU A 77 8.13 -3.36 5.90
CA LEU A 77 9.55 -3.08 5.99
C LEU A 77 10.16 -3.15 4.58
N ARG A 78 11.13 -2.29 4.31
CA ARG A 78 12.00 -2.37 3.13
C ARG A 78 13.43 -2.04 3.50
N GLY A 79 14.39 -2.50 2.70
CA GLY A 79 15.76 -1.99 2.78
C GLY A 79 15.80 -0.50 2.43
N SER A 80 16.75 0.23 3.02
CA SER A 80 16.95 1.65 2.75
C SER A 80 17.12 1.95 1.26
N SER A 81 16.49 3.03 0.77
CA SER A 81 16.69 3.51 -0.59
C SER A 81 18.13 3.97 -0.86
N ASP A 82 18.88 4.27 0.19
CA ASP A 82 20.23 4.83 0.11
C ASP A 82 21.30 3.73 -0.09
N GLY A 83 20.91 2.47 -0.19
CA GLY A 83 21.82 1.34 -0.41
C GLY A 83 22.58 0.88 0.84
N ASP A 84 22.26 1.46 2.01
CA ASP A 84 22.79 0.99 3.30
C ASP A 84 22.07 -0.30 3.72
N ALA A 85 22.77 -1.42 3.57
CA ALA A 85 22.26 -2.75 3.87
C ALA A 85 21.95 -2.97 5.36
N GLN A 86 22.43 -2.09 6.25
CA GLN A 86 22.16 -2.17 7.69
C GLN A 86 20.97 -1.30 8.12
N CYS A 87 20.36 -0.59 7.16
CA CYS A 87 19.30 0.35 7.39
C CYS A 87 17.99 -0.14 6.77
N GLU A 88 16.94 -0.12 7.57
CA GLU A 88 15.59 -0.50 7.17
C GLU A 88 14.66 0.69 7.31
N GLU A 89 13.71 0.77 6.39
CA GLU A 89 12.60 1.70 6.47
C GLU A 89 11.31 0.96 6.80
N GLU A 90 10.53 1.58 7.67
CA GLU A 90 9.23 1.10 8.12
C GLU A 90 8.16 2.10 7.67
N LEU A 91 7.09 1.59 7.06
CA LEU A 91 5.85 2.32 6.91
C LEU A 91 4.81 1.63 7.79
N PHE A 92 4.51 2.25 8.93
CA PHE A 92 3.50 1.81 9.89
C PHE A 92 2.19 2.53 9.65
N ILE A 93 1.06 1.81 9.75
CA ILE A 93 -0.28 2.34 9.50
C ILE A 93 -1.20 1.94 10.63
N LYS A 94 -1.94 2.92 11.14
CA LYS A 94 -3.01 2.71 12.10
C LYS A 94 -4.11 3.72 11.87
N ASP A 95 -5.29 3.22 11.54
CA ASP A 95 -6.49 4.03 11.30
C ASP A 95 -6.25 5.09 10.22
N LYS A 96 -6.27 6.38 10.57
CA LYS A 96 -6.08 7.51 9.66
C LYS A 96 -4.62 7.92 9.48
N THR A 97 -3.69 7.32 10.23
CA THR A 97 -2.31 7.80 10.30
C THR A 97 -1.34 6.77 9.77
N ALA A 98 -0.38 7.23 8.96
CA ALA A 98 0.78 6.46 8.52
C ALA A 98 2.06 7.13 9.01
N VAL A 99 2.99 6.37 9.56
CA VAL A 99 4.29 6.81 10.06
C VAL A 99 5.36 6.15 9.20
N TRP A 100 6.18 6.97 8.54
CA TRP A 100 7.37 6.51 7.85
C TRP A 100 8.59 6.77 8.73
N SER A 101 9.30 5.72 9.10
CA SER A 101 10.52 5.78 9.90
C SER A 101 11.65 5.01 9.24
N ARG A 102 12.88 5.35 9.63
CA ARG A 102 14.10 4.72 9.16
C ARG A 102 14.99 4.43 10.35
N GLY A 103 15.47 3.19 10.46
CA GLY A 103 16.35 2.77 11.55
C GLY A 103 17.52 1.96 11.01
N ALA A 104 18.69 2.21 11.60
CA ALA A 104 19.88 1.38 11.35
C ALA A 104 20.09 0.42 12.51
N TYR A 105 20.28 -0.86 12.20
CA TYR A 105 20.69 -1.83 13.20
C TYR A 105 22.15 -1.59 13.57
N SER A 106 22.41 -1.13 14.79
CA SER A 106 23.78 -0.87 15.26
C SER A 106 24.30 -1.89 16.29
N GLY A 107 23.54 -2.97 16.53
CA GLY A 107 23.85 -4.02 17.50
C GLY A 107 23.17 -3.84 18.87
N PRO A 108 23.31 -4.82 19.78
CA PRO A 108 22.59 -4.83 21.07
C PRO A 108 23.07 -3.78 22.09
N GLN A 109 24.22 -3.12 21.85
CA GLN A 109 24.81 -2.12 22.75
C GLN A 109 24.51 -0.68 22.31
N SER A 110 24.04 -0.49 21.09
CA SER A 110 23.58 0.79 20.56
C SER A 110 22.07 0.84 20.68
N GLY A 111 21.54 1.83 21.40
CA GLY A 111 20.09 2.02 21.48
C GLY A 111 19.46 2.21 20.09
N ASP A 112 18.14 2.01 20.01
CA ASP A 112 17.35 2.22 18.80
C ASP A 112 17.72 3.54 18.10
N CYS A 113 18.35 3.44 16.94
CA CYS A 113 18.68 4.58 16.08
C CYS A 113 17.60 4.75 15.00
N SER A 114 16.34 4.60 15.39
CA SER A 114 15.19 4.80 14.49
C SER A 114 14.69 6.23 14.58
N THR A 115 14.54 6.85 13.42
CA THR A 115 14.05 8.23 13.27
C THR A 115 12.78 8.23 12.43
N VAL A 116 11.81 9.04 12.82
CA VAL A 116 10.62 9.28 12.00
C VAL A 116 10.99 10.26 10.90
N LEU A 117 10.81 9.83 9.65
CA LEU A 117 11.02 10.66 8.46
C LEU A 117 9.78 11.51 8.18
N CYS A 118 8.60 10.89 8.22
CA CYS A 118 7.34 11.60 8.00
C CYS A 118 6.18 10.95 8.74
N CYS A 119 5.14 11.74 9.01
CA CYS A 119 3.89 11.29 9.61
C CYS A 119 2.73 11.90 8.83
N TYR A 120 1.92 11.05 8.21
CA TYR A 120 0.80 11.42 7.36
C TYR A 120 -0.51 11.14 8.10
N THR A 121 -1.46 12.07 8.05
CA THR A 121 -2.80 11.87 8.62
C THR A 121 -3.85 12.20 7.58
N CYS A 122 -4.74 11.24 7.32
CA CYS A 122 -5.88 11.37 6.43
C CYS A 122 -7.16 11.74 7.19
N GLU A 123 -8.18 12.15 6.44
CA GLU A 123 -9.50 12.44 7.01
C GLU A 123 -10.28 11.16 7.29
N THR A 124 -10.14 10.17 6.41
CA THR A 124 -10.75 8.84 6.53
C THR A 124 -9.70 7.76 6.75
N PRO A 125 -10.07 6.60 7.34
CA PRO A 125 -9.12 5.53 7.62
C PRO A 125 -8.38 5.07 6.36
N ILE A 126 -7.07 4.93 6.48
CA ILE A 126 -6.17 4.49 5.42
C ILE A 126 -6.44 3.01 5.14
N LYS A 127 -6.89 2.70 3.92
CA LYS A 127 -7.09 1.32 3.44
C LYS A 127 -5.77 0.71 2.97
N HIS A 128 -5.08 1.40 2.06
CA HIS A 128 -3.79 0.96 1.52
C HIS A 128 -2.73 2.02 1.71
N ALA A 129 -1.49 1.57 1.92
CA ALA A 129 -0.33 2.42 2.05
C ALA A 129 0.88 1.63 1.59
N LEU A 130 1.64 2.21 0.67
CA LEU A 130 2.76 1.55 0.03
C LEU A 130 3.75 2.58 -0.50
N TRP A 131 5.01 2.16 -0.61
CA TRP A 131 5.96 2.85 -1.46
C TRP A 131 5.68 2.52 -2.93
N CYS A 132 5.81 3.52 -3.79
CA CYS A 132 5.62 3.40 -5.23
C CYS A 132 6.59 4.34 -5.94
N THR A 133 6.74 4.15 -7.26
CA THR A 133 7.59 5.01 -8.08
C THR A 133 6.84 5.35 -9.35
N PHE A 134 6.66 6.64 -9.59
CA PHE A 134 6.15 7.18 -10.85
C PHE A 134 7.31 7.70 -11.69
N HIS A 135 7.03 8.11 -12.93
CA HIS A 135 8.03 8.67 -13.84
C HIS A 135 7.57 10.03 -14.35
N ALA A 136 8.29 11.08 -13.98
CA ALA A 136 8.02 12.44 -14.43
C ALA A 136 8.73 12.75 -15.74
N GLY A 137 8.18 13.69 -16.53
CA GLY A 137 8.79 14.11 -17.79
C GLY A 137 8.67 13.08 -18.92
N MET A 138 7.76 12.10 -18.77
CA MET A 138 7.28 11.27 -19.87
C MET A 138 6.61 12.20 -20.88
N THR A 139 7.36 12.67 -21.87
CA THR A 139 6.74 13.33 -23.02
C THR A 139 5.94 12.26 -23.74
N ASP A 140 4.67 12.55 -23.96
CA ASP A 140 3.66 11.70 -24.58
C ASP A 140 4.05 11.35 -26.02
N LYS A 141 5.06 10.48 -26.18
CA LYS A 141 5.52 9.95 -27.47
C LYS A 141 4.82 8.63 -27.78
N THR A 142 3.53 8.55 -27.49
CA THR A 142 2.67 7.49 -28.01
C THR A 142 1.91 7.96 -29.25
N VAL A 143 2.59 8.57 -30.22
CA VAL A 143 2.07 8.72 -31.59
C VAL A 143 3.24 8.68 -32.58
N LEU A 144 3.43 7.52 -33.25
CA LEU A 144 4.14 7.35 -34.53
C LEU A 144 5.68 7.44 -34.57
N ASP A 145 6.41 6.56 -33.87
CA ASP A 145 7.76 6.16 -34.34
C ASP A 145 7.85 4.63 -34.40
N THR A 146 7.50 4.09 -35.58
CA THR A 146 7.36 2.66 -35.92
C THR A 146 8.70 1.89 -35.98
N THR A 147 9.73 2.30 -35.25
CA THR A 147 11.08 1.71 -35.39
C THR A 147 11.91 1.60 -34.12
N GLU A 148 11.47 2.11 -32.96
CA GLU A 148 12.21 1.86 -31.72
C GLU A 148 11.73 0.56 -31.08
N GLN A 149 12.66 -0.34 -30.84
CA GLN A 149 12.43 -1.55 -30.04
C GLN A 149 11.71 -1.14 -28.75
N ILE A 150 10.55 -1.75 -28.49
CA ILE A 150 9.79 -1.54 -27.27
C ILE A 150 10.68 -1.98 -26.11
N SER A 151 11.40 -1.04 -25.50
CA SER A 151 12.16 -1.30 -24.28
C SER A 151 11.17 -1.46 -23.15
N ASP A 152 11.27 -2.54 -22.40
CA ASP A 152 10.39 -2.85 -21.26
C ASP A 152 10.60 -1.89 -20.06
N GLU A 153 11.55 -0.96 -20.14
CA GLU A 153 11.84 0.00 -19.08
C GLU A 153 11.02 1.30 -19.22
N PRO A 154 10.44 1.81 -18.13
CA PRO A 154 9.78 3.12 -18.12
C PRO A 154 10.78 4.24 -18.47
N LYS A 155 10.33 5.20 -19.27
CA LYS A 155 11.11 6.40 -19.63
C LYS A 155 10.73 7.54 -18.67
N GLY A 156 11.70 8.38 -18.32
CA GLY A 156 11.47 9.57 -17.50
C GLY A 156 12.38 9.64 -16.27
N VAL A 157 12.14 10.66 -15.45
CA VAL A 157 12.82 10.85 -14.17
C VAL A 157 12.06 10.10 -13.09
N LEU A 158 12.76 9.27 -12.32
CA LEU A 158 12.15 8.54 -11.21
C LEU A 158 11.56 9.52 -10.21
N MET A 159 10.31 9.26 -9.84
CA MET A 159 9.59 9.96 -8.79
C MET A 159 9.20 8.96 -7.70
N PRO A 160 10.11 8.59 -6.79
CA PRO A 160 9.79 7.77 -5.63
C PRO A 160 8.75 8.48 -4.76
N SER A 161 7.75 7.76 -4.29
CA SER A 161 6.64 8.34 -3.55
C SER A 161 6.05 7.37 -2.52
N ILE A 162 5.37 7.94 -1.54
CA ILE A 162 4.46 7.21 -0.65
C ILE A 162 3.04 7.43 -1.13
N CYS A 163 2.32 6.34 -1.37
CA CYS A 163 0.91 6.36 -1.74
C CYS A 163 0.06 5.94 -0.54
N LEU A 164 -0.93 6.75 -0.19
CA LEU A 164 -1.96 6.47 0.80
C LEU A 164 -3.32 6.48 0.13
N VAL A 165 -4.07 5.38 0.25
CA VAL A 165 -5.41 5.24 -0.32
C VAL A 165 -6.40 5.12 0.81
N ASP A 166 -7.38 6.03 0.83
CA ASP A 166 -8.48 6.01 1.78
C ASP A 166 -9.81 5.67 1.08
N SER A 167 -10.95 6.12 1.61
CA SER A 167 -12.26 5.82 1.00
C SER A 167 -12.64 6.70 -0.19
N ALA A 168 -11.94 7.83 -0.39
CA ALA A 168 -12.29 8.87 -1.35
C ALA A 168 -11.11 9.30 -2.22
N PHE A 169 -9.88 9.21 -1.72
CA PHE A 169 -8.70 9.77 -2.34
C PHE A 169 -7.52 8.80 -2.38
N ILE A 170 -6.72 8.95 -3.43
CA ILE A 170 -5.36 8.45 -3.53
C ILE A 170 -4.45 9.66 -3.32
N LYS A 171 -3.71 9.68 -2.22
CA LYS A 171 -2.76 10.74 -1.86
C LYS A 171 -1.35 10.24 -2.11
N ILE A 172 -0.56 10.99 -2.85
CA ILE A 172 0.79 10.61 -3.26
C ILE A 172 1.74 11.72 -2.80
N PHE A 173 2.70 11.34 -1.96
CA PHE A 173 3.72 12.23 -1.41
C PHE A 173 5.05 11.86 -2.03
N SER A 174 5.56 12.72 -2.91
CA SER A 174 6.81 12.49 -3.61
C SER A 174 8.02 12.82 -2.73
N SER A 175 9.15 12.16 -2.98
CA SER A 175 10.40 12.39 -2.24
C SER A 175 10.99 13.78 -2.46
N ASP A 176 10.59 14.49 -3.52
CA ASP A 176 10.96 15.89 -3.78
C ASP A 176 10.12 16.91 -3.01
N GLY A 177 9.08 16.44 -2.29
CA GLY A 177 8.20 17.28 -1.48
C GLY A 177 6.92 17.71 -2.18
N GLU A 178 6.64 17.23 -3.40
CA GLU A 178 5.38 17.47 -4.08
C GLU A 178 4.27 16.53 -3.57
N ASP A 179 3.07 17.09 -3.37
CA ASP A 179 1.90 16.39 -2.86
C ASP A 179 0.79 16.37 -3.91
N TYR A 180 0.33 15.17 -4.28
CA TYR A 180 -0.73 14.95 -5.25
C TYR A 180 -1.94 14.30 -4.62
N VAL A 181 -3.13 14.71 -5.06
CA VAL A 181 -4.40 14.12 -4.63
C VAL A 181 -5.23 13.77 -5.87
N ALA A 182 -5.44 12.47 -6.07
CA ALA A 182 -6.32 11.96 -7.10
C ALA A 182 -7.65 11.52 -6.49
N CYS A 183 -8.76 11.98 -7.06
CA CYS A 183 -10.10 11.53 -6.67
C CYS A 183 -10.34 10.10 -7.14
N GLN A 184 -10.86 9.28 -6.26
CA GLN A 184 -11.12 7.89 -6.55
C GLN A 184 -12.41 7.72 -7.39
N GLN A 185 -12.28 7.21 -8.62
CA GLN A 185 -13.42 7.04 -9.54
C GLN A 185 -14.32 5.85 -9.18
N PHE A 186 -13.79 4.88 -8.42
CA PHE A 186 -14.47 3.66 -8.00
C PHE A 186 -13.87 3.13 -6.70
N GLN A 187 -14.65 2.41 -5.89
CA GLN A 187 -14.09 1.82 -4.67
C GLN A 187 -13.00 0.79 -5.02
N VAL A 188 -11.83 0.96 -4.42
CA VAL A 188 -10.63 0.14 -4.62
C VAL A 188 -10.64 -0.97 -3.57
N SER A 189 -10.43 -2.20 -4.02
CA SER A 189 -10.25 -3.37 -3.15
C SER A 189 -8.80 -3.61 -2.80
N ASP A 190 -7.88 -3.41 -3.76
CA ASP A 190 -6.45 -3.58 -3.53
C ASP A 190 -5.59 -2.72 -4.47
N VAL A 191 -4.34 -2.49 -4.07
CA VAL A 191 -3.39 -1.59 -4.73
C VAL A 191 -2.00 -2.20 -4.73
N TRP A 192 -1.35 -2.18 -5.90
CA TRP A 192 0.01 -2.66 -6.04
C TRP A 192 0.89 -1.61 -6.72
N ALA A 193 2.09 -1.41 -6.18
CA ALA A 193 3.12 -0.68 -6.90
C ALA A 193 3.68 -1.56 -8.02
N CYS A 194 3.89 -0.95 -9.18
CA CYS A 194 4.58 -1.56 -10.31
C CYS A 194 5.64 -0.60 -10.83
N LYS A 195 6.46 -1.06 -11.79
CA LYS A 195 7.52 -0.23 -12.38
C LYS A 195 7.03 1.04 -13.08
N TYR A 196 5.75 1.09 -13.46
CA TYR A 196 5.14 2.23 -14.15
C TYR A 196 4.30 3.13 -13.25
N GLY A 197 4.12 2.81 -11.96
CA GLY A 197 3.22 3.53 -11.07
C GLY A 197 2.39 2.58 -10.22
N LEU A 198 1.06 2.68 -10.30
CA LEU A 198 0.12 1.88 -9.51
C LEU A 198 -0.80 1.03 -10.39
N ILE A 199 -1.13 -0.16 -9.87
CA ILE A 199 -2.25 -0.99 -10.32
C ILE A 199 -3.33 -0.96 -9.24
N LEU A 200 -4.57 -0.75 -9.66
CA LEU A 200 -5.73 -0.59 -8.80
C LEU A 200 -6.75 -1.68 -9.16
N GLU A 201 -7.14 -2.49 -8.18
CA GLU A 201 -8.29 -3.37 -8.33
C GLU A 201 -9.55 -2.66 -7.84
N ARG A 202 -10.59 -2.71 -8.66
CA ARG A 202 -11.91 -2.20 -8.33
C ARG A 202 -12.69 -3.23 -7.53
N ALA A 203 -13.24 -2.81 -6.40
CA ALA A 203 -14.17 -3.59 -5.61
C ALA A 203 -15.46 -3.87 -6.41
N ILE A 204 -15.77 -5.15 -6.60
CA ILE A 204 -17.01 -5.61 -7.21
C ILE A 204 -18.01 -5.84 -6.07
N LYS A 205 -19.00 -4.95 -5.94
CA LYS A 205 -20.15 -5.23 -5.08
C LYS A 205 -20.98 -6.30 -5.78
N SER A 206 -20.98 -7.53 -5.27
CA SER A 206 -21.98 -8.51 -5.67
C SER A 206 -23.35 -7.91 -5.35
N ALA A 207 -24.21 -7.78 -6.37
CA ALA A 207 -25.62 -7.54 -6.12
C ALA A 207 -26.09 -8.59 -5.09
N GLY A 208 -26.79 -8.14 -4.05
CA GLY A 208 -27.19 -8.95 -2.90
C GLY A 208 -28.00 -10.20 -3.26
N PRO A 209 -28.44 -10.97 -2.25
CA PRO A 209 -29.08 -12.28 -2.43
C PRO A 209 -30.46 -12.26 -3.11
N ASP A 210 -30.92 -11.14 -3.68
CA ASP A 210 -32.17 -11.06 -4.45
C ASP A 210 -31.98 -11.57 -5.89
N LYS A 211 -31.26 -12.68 -6.06
CA LYS A 211 -31.26 -13.48 -7.29
C LYS A 211 -32.49 -14.40 -7.31
N SER A 212 -33.68 -13.84 -7.18
CA SER A 212 -34.92 -14.58 -7.38
C SER A 212 -35.65 -14.22 -8.68
N ASN A 213 -35.03 -13.50 -9.63
CA ASN A 213 -35.65 -13.25 -10.95
C ASN A 213 -34.67 -12.83 -12.07
N ALA A 214 -33.45 -13.38 -12.11
CA ALA A 214 -32.47 -13.08 -13.17
C ALA A 214 -32.31 -14.19 -14.23
N GLU A 215 -33.31 -15.06 -14.40
CA GLU A 215 -33.28 -16.10 -15.45
C GLU A 215 -33.88 -15.62 -16.80
N ASN A 216 -34.28 -14.35 -16.95
CA ASN A 216 -34.90 -13.85 -18.18
C ASN A 216 -34.41 -12.46 -18.64
N SER A 217 -33.15 -12.10 -18.39
CA SER A 217 -32.50 -11.01 -19.14
C SER A 217 -31.46 -11.60 -20.08
N SER A 218 -31.91 -12.07 -21.23
CA SER A 218 -31.08 -12.34 -22.40
C SER A 218 -30.59 -11.02 -23.00
N ASP A 219 -29.85 -10.23 -22.21
CA ASP A 219 -29.22 -9.01 -22.71
C ASP A 219 -27.81 -9.36 -23.20
N PRO A 220 -27.55 -9.39 -24.53
CA PRO A 220 -26.27 -9.84 -25.09
C PRO A 220 -25.09 -8.89 -24.80
N GLU A 221 -25.34 -7.73 -24.19
CA GLU A 221 -24.36 -6.65 -24.00
C GLU A 221 -24.18 -6.23 -22.53
N ALA A 222 -24.25 -7.15 -21.57
CA ALA A 222 -23.70 -6.87 -20.25
C ALA A 222 -22.16 -6.80 -20.34
N VAL A 223 -21.65 -5.67 -20.86
CA VAL A 223 -20.22 -5.37 -20.96
C VAL A 223 -19.65 -5.44 -19.54
N GLN A 224 -18.87 -6.48 -19.27
CA GLN A 224 -18.16 -6.59 -18.01
C GLN A 224 -17.20 -5.40 -17.92
N LEU A 225 -17.48 -4.50 -16.97
CA LEU A 225 -16.60 -3.36 -16.72
C LEU A 225 -15.22 -3.89 -16.29
N PRO A 226 -14.13 -3.22 -16.69
CA PRO A 226 -12.80 -3.55 -16.22
C PRO A 226 -12.74 -3.50 -14.70
N ASN A 227 -12.01 -4.46 -14.11
CA ASN A 227 -11.81 -4.54 -12.66
C ASN A 227 -10.38 -4.19 -12.26
N ILE A 228 -9.45 -4.05 -13.22
CA ILE A 228 -8.06 -3.70 -12.97
C ILE A 228 -7.74 -2.45 -13.79
N PHE A 229 -7.16 -1.46 -13.12
CA PHE A 229 -6.80 -0.17 -13.68
C PHE A 229 -5.36 0.18 -13.34
N SER A 230 -4.78 1.11 -14.09
CA SER A 230 -3.44 1.66 -13.88
C SER A 230 -3.48 3.17 -13.69
N LEU A 231 -2.60 3.65 -12.83
CA LEU A 231 -2.27 5.07 -12.67
C LEU A 231 -0.77 5.22 -12.90
N VAL A 232 -0.39 5.85 -14.03
CA VAL A 232 1.01 5.92 -14.51
C VAL A 232 1.72 7.21 -14.06
N HIS A 233 0.95 8.25 -13.77
CA HIS A 233 1.41 9.47 -13.12
C HIS A 233 0.31 9.98 -12.18
N PRO A 234 0.61 10.63 -11.04
CA PRO A 234 -0.41 11.11 -10.09
C PRO A 234 -1.44 12.07 -10.68
N LEU A 235 -1.09 12.77 -11.77
CA LEU A 235 -1.94 13.72 -12.49
C LEU A 235 -2.66 13.12 -13.71
N ASP A 236 -2.37 11.87 -14.06
CA ASP A 236 -3.00 11.22 -15.22
C ASP A 236 -4.37 10.66 -14.85
N GLU A 237 -5.16 10.36 -15.88
CA GLU A 237 -6.41 9.61 -15.71
C GLU A 237 -6.13 8.14 -15.37
N ILE A 238 -6.95 7.58 -14.49
CA ILE A 238 -6.93 6.15 -14.18
C ILE A 238 -7.49 5.38 -15.40
N THR A 239 -6.70 4.47 -15.97
CA THR A 239 -7.03 3.76 -17.22
C THR A 239 -7.16 2.25 -17.02
N PRO A 240 -8.05 1.56 -17.74
CA PRO A 240 -8.21 0.11 -17.60
C PRO A 240 -7.01 -0.67 -18.16
N VAL A 241 -6.63 -1.76 -17.49
CA VAL A 241 -5.54 -2.64 -17.93
C VAL A 241 -6.07 -3.73 -18.87
N LEU A 242 -5.33 -3.99 -19.95
CA LEU A 242 -5.64 -5.05 -20.91
C LEU A 242 -4.80 -6.30 -20.63
N GLY A 243 -5.46 -7.44 -20.42
CA GLY A 243 -4.81 -8.75 -20.36
C GLY A 243 -4.77 -9.40 -21.74
N ARG A 244 -3.61 -9.91 -22.15
CA ARG A 244 -3.50 -10.78 -23.33
C ARG A 244 -3.61 -12.23 -22.86
N HIS A 245 -4.57 -12.96 -23.41
CA HIS A 245 -4.78 -14.39 -23.17
C HIS A 245 -4.05 -15.23 -24.22
#